data_AF-A0A9C9KBD1-F1
#
_entry.id   AF-A0A9C9KBD1-F1
#
_cell.length_a   1.000
_cell.length_b   1.000
_cell.length_c   1.000
_cell.angle_alpha   90.00
_cell.angle_beta   90.00
_cell.angle_gamma   90.00
#
_symmetry.space_group_name_H-M   'P 1'
#
loop_
_entity.id
_entity.type
_entity.pdbx_description
1 polymer ?
#
loop_
_entity_poly.entity_id
_entity_poly.type
_entity_poly.pdbx_seq_one_letter_code
_entity_poly.pdbx_strand_id
1 'polypeptide(L)'
;MRIRHFKYVLPLIAILFLWSCGDVSAPPDSTITISPSSVSIESVIEANGTSPAKWSTQDYTVSVVDKDGNPVGNVKLSISFVWASPSPYDLVQLYKGDTKVDSPFEATTDEFGSYKFRLDFISGAEYEYTGDLEVRSGAGFASSTLDVTVGTTTTTTP
;
A
#
# COMPACT_ATOMS: atom_id res chain seq x y z
N MET A 1 -58.10 -40.32 -27.59
CA MET A 1 -56.81 -40.91 -28.01
C MET A 1 -55.91 -39.80 -28.50
N ARG A 2 -54.63 -39.82 -28.07
CA ARG A 2 -53.50 -38.90 -28.34
C ARG A 2 -53.24 -37.72 -27.37
N ILE A 3 -52.56 -38.10 -26.29
CA ILE A 3 -51.49 -37.38 -25.60
C ILE A 3 -50.31 -37.13 -26.57
N ARG A 4 -49.60 -36.00 -26.38
CA ARG A 4 -48.13 -35.72 -26.56
C ARG A 4 -47.97 -34.18 -26.70
N HIS A 5 -46.98 -33.46 -26.20
CA HIS A 5 -45.90 -33.63 -25.22
C HIS A 5 -45.20 -32.25 -25.14
N PHE A 6 -44.70 -31.87 -23.96
CA PHE A 6 -43.49 -31.05 -23.74
C PHE A 6 -43.39 -29.63 -24.33
N LYS A 7 -43.29 -28.63 -23.44
CA LYS A 7 -42.01 -27.90 -23.22
C LYS A 7 -42.10 -27.01 -21.99
N TYR A 8 -41.25 -27.31 -21.01
CA TYR A 8 -40.85 -26.41 -19.94
C TYR A 8 -40.29 -25.11 -20.53
N VAL A 9 -40.74 -23.96 -20.03
CA VAL A 9 -39.94 -22.73 -20.07
C VAL A 9 -39.86 -22.24 -18.63
N LEU A 10 -38.70 -22.49 -18.02
CA LEU A 10 -38.28 -21.94 -16.74
C LEU A 10 -38.55 -20.42 -16.73
N PRO A 11 -39.13 -19.84 -15.66
CA PRO A 11 -38.98 -18.41 -15.45
C PRO A 11 -37.50 -18.15 -15.12
N LEU A 12 -36.90 -17.37 -16.00
CA LEU A 12 -35.61 -16.72 -15.89
C LEU A 12 -35.46 -16.06 -14.51
N ILE A 13 -34.84 -16.75 -13.55
CA ILE A 13 -34.32 -16.09 -12.35
C ILE A 13 -33.09 -15.33 -12.81
N ALA A 14 -33.31 -14.06 -13.16
CA ALA A 14 -32.25 -13.08 -13.25
C ALA A 14 -31.69 -12.90 -11.83
N ILE A 15 -30.67 -13.70 -11.49
CA ILE A 15 -29.75 -13.36 -10.41
C ILE A 15 -28.99 -12.13 -10.90
N LEU A 16 -29.61 -10.97 -10.70
CA LEU A 16 -28.92 -9.71 -10.60
C LEU A 16 -27.94 -9.90 -9.44
N PHE A 17 -26.69 -10.26 -9.77
CA PHE A 17 -25.54 -9.88 -8.98
C PHE A 17 -25.62 -8.35 -8.85
N LEU A 18 -26.37 -7.90 -7.85
CA LEU A 18 -26.20 -6.58 -7.28
C LEU A 18 -24.76 -6.60 -6.77
N TRP A 19 -23.86 -6.08 -7.59
CA TRP A 19 -22.58 -5.60 -7.11
C TRP A 19 -22.94 -4.58 -6.04
N SER A 20 -22.93 -5.06 -4.79
CA SER A 20 -23.05 -4.24 -3.61
C SER A 20 -21.84 -3.31 -3.65
N CYS A 21 -22.01 -2.16 -4.28
CA CYS A 21 -21.14 -1.01 -4.16
C CYS A 21 -21.41 -0.40 -2.77
N GLY A 22 -21.08 -1.18 -1.75
CA GLY A 22 -21.04 -0.77 -0.37
C GLY A 22 -19.58 -0.73 -0.01
N ASP A 23 -19.08 0.44 0.31
CA ASP A 23 -17.74 0.64 0.82
C ASP A 23 -17.45 -0.34 1.97
N VAL A 24 -16.65 -1.38 1.72
CA VAL A 24 -16.38 -2.40 2.73
C VAL A 24 -15.19 -1.92 3.56
N SER A 25 -15.44 -1.54 4.80
CA SER A 25 -14.35 -1.52 5.78
C SER A 25 -13.88 -2.95 6.02
N ALA A 26 -12.61 -3.14 6.35
CA ALA A 26 -12.09 -4.46 6.67
C ALA A 26 -13.00 -5.13 7.73
N PRO A 27 -13.47 -6.37 7.51
CA PRO A 27 -14.36 -7.06 8.44
C PRO A 27 -13.76 -7.16 9.85
N PRO A 28 -14.59 -7.32 10.90
CA PRO A 28 -14.08 -7.66 12.23
C PRO A 28 -13.14 -8.87 12.17
N ASP A 29 -12.09 -8.85 12.99
CA ASP A 29 -11.06 -9.89 13.07
C ASP A 29 -10.25 -10.13 11.78
N SER A 30 -10.36 -9.24 10.78
CA SER A 30 -9.46 -9.24 9.63
C SER A 30 -8.06 -8.76 10.02
N THR A 31 -7.08 -9.24 9.27
CA THR A 31 -5.68 -8.82 9.40
C THR A 31 -5.29 -7.99 8.19
N ILE A 32 -4.76 -6.78 8.45
CA ILE A 32 -4.11 -5.95 7.45
C ILE A 32 -2.61 -6.14 7.60
N THR A 33 -1.91 -6.30 6.47
CA THR A 33 -0.45 -6.35 6.43
C THR A 33 0.07 -5.40 5.36
N ILE A 34 1.28 -4.90 5.54
CA ILE A 34 2.01 -4.10 4.56
C ILE A 34 3.39 -4.71 4.36
N SER A 35 3.80 -4.84 3.10
CA SER A 35 5.08 -5.39 2.69
C SER A 35 5.81 -4.44 1.76
N PRO A 36 7.12 -4.17 1.99
CA PRO A 36 7.90 -4.62 3.15
C PRO A 36 7.39 -3.97 4.46
N SER A 37 7.62 -4.63 5.61
CA SER A 37 7.27 -4.10 6.94
C SER A 37 8.28 -3.08 7.47
N SER A 38 9.45 -2.98 6.83
CA SER A 38 10.47 -1.99 7.14
C SER A 38 11.41 -1.82 5.95
N VAL A 39 11.90 -0.61 5.75
CA VAL A 39 12.90 -0.25 4.75
C VAL A 39 13.95 0.62 5.41
N SER A 40 15.21 0.19 5.34
CA SER A 40 16.35 0.96 5.84
C SER A 40 17.27 1.31 4.69
N ILE A 41 17.55 2.60 4.52
CA ILE A 41 18.39 3.14 3.47
C ILE A 41 19.54 3.90 4.14
N GLU A 42 20.74 3.40 3.92
CA GLU A 42 21.97 4.08 4.30
C GLU A 42 22.56 4.76 3.05
N SER A 43 22.84 6.06 3.13
CA SER A 43 23.43 6.77 2.00
C SER A 43 24.88 6.37 1.78
N VAL A 44 25.26 6.10 0.53
CA VAL A 44 26.67 5.81 0.19
C VAL A 44 27.49 7.11 0.22
N ILE A 45 28.63 7.08 0.91
CA ILE A 45 29.66 8.12 0.80
C ILE A 45 30.61 7.72 -0.33
N GLU A 46 30.74 8.57 -1.34
CA GLU A 46 31.66 8.40 -2.46
C GLU A 46 33.13 8.57 -2.03
N ALA A 47 34.06 8.13 -2.87
CA ALA A 47 35.50 8.22 -2.60
C ALA A 47 36.02 9.65 -2.40
N ASN A 48 35.29 10.65 -2.93
CA ASN A 48 35.57 12.08 -2.72
C ASN A 48 35.03 12.60 -1.38
N GLY A 49 34.42 11.76 -0.54
CA GLY A 49 33.82 12.12 0.74
C GLY A 49 32.44 12.74 0.66
N THR A 50 31.78 12.74 -0.51
CA THR A 50 30.43 13.31 -0.69
C THR A 50 29.37 12.24 -0.75
N SER A 51 28.12 12.58 -0.40
CA SER A 51 26.95 11.75 -0.68
C SER A 51 25.93 12.61 -1.41
N PRO A 52 25.73 12.46 -2.73
CA PRO A 52 24.77 13.28 -3.44
C PRO A 52 23.32 12.91 -3.06
N ALA A 53 22.45 13.93 -2.99
CA ALA A 53 21.02 13.70 -2.83
C ALA A 53 20.47 12.99 -4.07
N LYS A 54 19.63 11.98 -3.86
CA LYS A 54 18.96 11.27 -4.94
C LYS A 54 17.54 10.89 -4.56
N TRP A 55 16.66 10.85 -5.56
CA TRP A 55 15.36 10.22 -5.44
C TRP A 55 15.52 8.70 -5.48
N SER A 56 14.87 8.04 -4.54
CA SER A 56 14.74 6.59 -4.43
C SER A 56 13.27 6.22 -4.45
N THR A 57 12.97 5.02 -4.91
CA THR A 57 11.60 4.54 -5.08
C THR A 57 11.43 3.25 -4.30
N GLN A 58 10.32 3.14 -3.57
CA GLN A 58 9.91 1.94 -2.87
C GLN A 58 8.46 1.61 -3.21
N ASP A 59 8.24 0.38 -3.65
CA ASP A 59 6.89 -0.17 -3.85
C ASP A 59 6.41 -0.89 -2.59
N TYR A 60 5.16 -0.68 -2.25
CA TYR A 60 4.48 -1.33 -1.14
C TYR A 60 3.29 -2.13 -1.63
N THR A 61 3.06 -3.27 -0.97
CA THR A 61 1.85 -4.07 -1.14
C THR A 61 1.14 -4.20 0.20
N VAL A 62 -0.12 -3.77 0.23
CA VAL A 62 -1.05 -4.03 1.32
C VAL A 62 -1.80 -5.31 1.01
N SER A 63 -2.03 -6.16 2.01
CA SER A 63 -2.89 -7.33 1.92
C SER A 63 -3.87 -7.37 3.08
N VAL A 64 -5.13 -7.65 2.78
CA VAL A 64 -6.21 -7.80 3.76
C VAL A 64 -6.77 -9.21 3.67
N VAL A 65 -6.75 -9.93 4.79
CA VAL A 65 -7.31 -11.28 4.92
C VAL A 65 -8.30 -11.35 6.08
N ASP A 66 -9.30 -12.22 5.98
CA ASP A 66 -10.22 -12.50 7.08
C ASP A 66 -9.55 -13.37 8.17
N LYS A 67 -10.29 -13.64 9.25
CA LYS A 67 -9.83 -14.50 10.36
C LYS A 67 -9.45 -15.93 9.94
N ASP A 68 -9.95 -16.41 8.81
CA ASP A 68 -9.67 -17.75 8.30
C ASP A 68 -8.51 -17.74 7.28
N GLY A 69 -7.94 -16.57 7.01
CA GLY A 69 -6.84 -16.35 6.08
C GLY A 69 -7.26 -16.17 4.62
N ASN A 70 -8.56 -15.99 4.33
CA ASN A 70 -9.01 -15.75 2.96
C ASN A 70 -8.84 -14.27 2.58
N PRO A 71 -8.46 -13.96 1.34
CA PRO A 71 -8.37 -12.58 0.88
C PRO A 71 -9.72 -11.86 0.91
N VAL A 72 -9.72 -10.61 1.34
CA VAL A 72 -10.93 -9.75 1.38
C VAL A 72 -10.77 -8.59 0.41
N GLY A 73 -11.46 -8.68 -0.72
CA GLY A 73 -11.44 -7.64 -1.75
C GLY A 73 -12.38 -6.48 -1.51
N ASN A 74 -12.19 -5.41 -2.29
CA ASN A 74 -12.98 -4.17 -2.23
C ASN A 74 -12.97 -3.45 -0.87
N VAL A 75 -11.89 -3.64 -0.11
CA VAL A 75 -11.71 -3.04 1.22
C VAL A 75 -11.16 -1.62 1.06
N LYS A 76 -11.83 -0.63 1.67
CA LYS A 76 -11.32 0.74 1.74
C LYS A 76 -10.12 0.85 2.67
N LEU A 77 -9.08 1.53 2.23
CA LEU A 77 -7.85 1.76 2.98
C LEU A 77 -7.59 3.27 3.07
N SER A 78 -7.19 3.73 4.25
CA SER A 78 -6.56 5.04 4.43
C SER A 78 -5.07 4.85 4.64
N ILE A 79 -4.24 5.44 3.77
CA ILE A 79 -2.79 5.26 3.75
C ILE A 79 -2.14 6.61 4.05
N SER A 80 -1.28 6.65 5.05
CA SER A 80 -0.68 7.89 5.53
C SER A 80 0.81 7.75 5.86
N PHE A 81 1.58 8.81 5.60
CA PHE A 81 2.98 8.89 5.96
C PHE A 81 3.35 10.32 6.31
N VAL A 82 3.97 10.52 7.47
CA VAL A 82 4.21 11.86 8.05
C VAL A 82 5.09 12.76 7.19
N TRP A 83 6.01 12.18 6.41
CA TRP A 83 6.94 12.93 5.57
C TRP A 83 6.40 13.21 4.16
N ALA A 84 5.29 12.58 3.77
CA ALA A 84 4.73 12.74 2.43
C ALA A 84 3.99 14.07 2.27
N SER A 85 3.91 14.58 1.03
CA SER A 85 3.01 15.70 0.65
C SER A 85 1.66 15.57 1.34
N PRO A 86 1.06 16.63 1.92
CA PRO A 86 1.43 18.05 1.82
C PRO A 86 2.46 18.50 2.87
N SER A 87 3.52 17.71 3.10
CA SER A 87 4.69 18.09 3.89
C SER A 87 5.40 19.34 3.35
N PRO A 88 5.85 20.28 4.20
CA PRO A 88 6.58 21.47 3.78
C PRO A 88 8.01 21.19 3.29
N TYR A 89 8.49 19.95 3.47
CA TYR A 89 9.88 19.58 3.15
C TYR A 89 10.02 18.88 1.79
N ASP A 90 8.92 18.50 1.14
CA ASP A 90 8.89 17.78 -0.15
C ASP A 90 9.84 16.56 -0.20
N LEU A 91 10.11 15.93 0.95
CA LEU A 91 11.07 14.81 1.05
C LEU A 91 10.52 13.52 0.47
N VAL A 92 9.19 13.36 0.52
CA VAL A 92 8.52 12.11 0.18
C VAL A 92 7.24 12.40 -0.58
N GLN A 93 6.95 11.57 -1.58
CA GLN A 93 5.74 11.65 -2.40
C GLN A 93 5.11 10.27 -2.54
N LEU A 94 3.81 10.19 -2.23
CA LEU A 94 3.00 8.98 -2.43
C LEU A 94 2.39 8.97 -3.84
N TYR A 95 2.23 7.77 -4.40
CA TYR A 95 1.63 7.57 -5.72
C TYR A 95 0.63 6.42 -5.75
N LYS A 96 -0.48 6.65 -6.46
CA LYS A 96 -1.42 5.63 -6.92
C LYS A 96 -1.12 5.31 -8.38
N GLY A 97 -0.38 4.23 -8.62
CA GLY A 97 0.25 4.01 -9.93
C GLY A 97 1.22 5.14 -10.23
N ASP A 98 0.96 5.91 -11.29
CA ASP A 98 1.78 7.07 -11.67
C ASP A 98 1.21 8.42 -11.21
N THR A 99 0.05 8.41 -10.53
CA THR A 99 -0.61 9.63 -10.06
C THR A 99 -0.09 10.01 -8.67
N LYS A 100 0.46 11.21 -8.53
CA LYS A 100 0.83 11.79 -7.22
C LYS A 100 -0.41 12.01 -6.36
N VAL A 101 -0.30 11.67 -5.08
CA VAL A 101 -1.37 11.87 -4.10
C VAL A 101 -0.81 12.41 -2.79
N ASP A 102 -1.62 13.22 -2.12
CA ASP A 102 -1.32 13.74 -0.80
C ASP A 102 -1.61 12.69 0.28
N SER A 103 -1.00 12.86 1.44
CA SER A 103 -1.17 12.06 2.64
C SER A 103 -2.16 12.74 3.59
N PRO A 104 -3.13 12.01 4.17
CA PRO A 104 -3.50 10.63 3.82
C PRO A 104 -4.20 10.56 2.45
N PHE A 105 -4.13 9.39 1.79
CA PHE A 105 -4.97 9.09 0.63
C PHE A 105 -5.79 7.82 0.83
N GLU A 106 -6.93 7.77 0.14
CA GLU A 106 -7.83 6.64 0.14
C GLU A 106 -7.55 5.68 -1.03
N ALA A 107 -7.60 4.38 -0.75
CA ALA A 107 -7.43 3.31 -1.73
C ALA A 107 -8.46 2.19 -1.50
N THR A 108 -8.51 1.25 -2.45
CA THR A 108 -9.38 0.08 -2.36
C THR A 108 -8.62 -1.15 -2.81
N THR A 109 -8.69 -2.23 -2.04
CA THR A 109 -8.08 -3.51 -2.44
C THR A 109 -8.78 -4.09 -3.66
N ASP A 110 -8.02 -4.81 -4.49
CA ASP A 110 -8.53 -5.61 -5.59
C ASP A 110 -9.36 -6.82 -5.09
N GLU A 111 -9.85 -7.64 -6.01
CA GLU A 111 -10.64 -8.84 -5.68
C GLU A 111 -9.88 -9.88 -4.83
N PHE A 112 -8.55 -9.80 -4.80
CA PHE A 112 -7.66 -10.67 -4.00
C PHE A 112 -7.22 -10.01 -2.69
N GLY A 113 -7.88 -8.92 -2.29
CA GLY A 113 -7.58 -8.24 -1.03
C GLY A 113 -6.21 -7.55 -1.02
N SER A 114 -5.64 -7.26 -2.19
CA SER A 114 -4.35 -6.60 -2.31
C SER A 114 -4.46 -5.16 -2.82
N TYR A 115 -3.57 -4.29 -2.38
CA TYR A 115 -3.41 -2.96 -2.96
C TYR A 115 -1.93 -2.60 -3.07
N LYS A 116 -1.52 -2.09 -4.24
CA LYS A 116 -0.14 -1.66 -4.49
C LYS A 116 -0.05 -0.16 -4.65
N PHE A 117 0.99 0.43 -4.08
CA PHE A 117 1.31 1.84 -4.21
C PHE A 117 2.81 2.07 -4.14
N ARG A 118 3.23 3.25 -4.57
CA ARG A 118 4.64 3.63 -4.66
C ARG A 118 4.91 4.84 -3.78
N LEU A 119 6.09 4.87 -3.19
CA LEU A 119 6.63 5.98 -2.42
C LEU A 119 7.97 6.37 -3.05
N ASP A 120 8.08 7.62 -3.50
CA ASP A 120 9.37 8.20 -3.89
C ASP A 120 9.87 9.07 -2.74
N PHE A 121 11.17 9.01 -2.44
CA PHE A 121 11.77 9.71 -1.31
C PHE A 121 13.21 10.13 -1.58
N ILE A 122 13.68 11.18 -0.91
CA ILE A 122 15.06 11.67 -1.03
C ILE A 122 15.97 10.95 -0.02
N SER A 123 17.13 10.47 -0.47
CA SER A 123 18.22 9.97 0.38
C SER A 123 19.57 10.57 -0.06
N GLY A 124 20.62 10.40 0.75
CA GLY A 124 21.92 11.05 0.49
C GLY A 124 22.00 12.47 1.07
N ALA A 125 23.04 13.23 0.75
CA ALA A 125 23.25 14.62 1.16
C ALA A 125 22.89 14.95 2.62
N GLU A 126 23.30 14.06 3.54
CA GLU A 126 23.07 14.21 4.98
C GLU A 126 21.58 14.13 5.41
N TYR A 127 20.66 13.74 4.52
CA TYR A 127 19.28 13.49 4.90
C TYR A 127 19.20 12.29 5.85
N GLU A 128 18.67 12.55 7.05
CA GLU A 128 18.35 11.56 8.05
C GLU A 128 16.91 11.78 8.52
N TYR A 129 16.07 10.76 8.38
CA TYR A 129 14.70 10.79 8.88
C TYR A 129 14.12 9.38 8.98
N THR A 130 13.26 9.21 9.97
CA THR A 130 12.53 7.98 10.22
C THR A 130 11.04 8.28 10.31
N GLY A 131 10.20 7.39 9.84
CA GLY A 131 8.75 7.51 10.02
C GLY A 131 8.03 6.20 9.74
N ASP A 132 6.78 6.13 10.21
CA ASP A 132 5.92 4.98 9.98
C ASP A 132 4.85 5.29 8.92
N LEU A 133 4.84 4.46 7.89
CA LEU A 133 3.80 4.39 6.86
C LEU A 133 2.65 3.56 7.41
N GLU A 134 1.55 4.23 7.71
CA GLU A 134 0.37 3.62 8.31
C GLU A 134 -0.69 3.28 7.26
N VAL A 135 -1.31 2.12 7.42
CA VAL A 135 -2.47 1.68 6.66
C VAL A 135 -3.60 1.33 7.62
N ARG A 136 -4.76 1.94 7.42
CA ARG A 136 -5.94 1.78 8.29
C ARG A 136 -7.16 1.37 7.49
N SER A 137 -8.00 0.50 8.07
CA SER A 137 -9.35 0.21 7.57
C SER A 137 -10.23 -0.29 8.69
N GLY A 138 -11.31 0.44 9.00
CA GLY A 138 -12.15 0.12 10.16
C GLY A 138 -11.33 0.06 11.45
N ALA A 139 -11.31 -1.10 12.11
CA ALA A 139 -10.47 -1.37 13.28
C ALA A 139 -9.09 -1.96 12.94
N GLY A 140 -8.86 -2.35 11.68
CA GLY A 140 -7.59 -2.92 11.22
C GLY A 140 -6.51 -1.85 11.02
N PHE A 141 -5.28 -2.22 11.34
CA PHE A 141 -4.10 -1.36 11.27
C PHE A 141 -2.88 -2.18 10.85
N ALA A 142 -2.02 -1.59 10.02
CA ALA A 142 -0.68 -2.07 9.73
C ALA A 142 0.29 -0.89 9.59
N SER A 143 1.57 -1.11 9.87
CA SER A 143 2.60 -0.10 9.67
C SER A 143 3.85 -0.67 8.99
N SER A 144 4.55 0.18 8.24
CA SER A 144 5.88 -0.07 7.73
C SER A 144 6.81 1.07 8.08
N THR A 145 7.98 0.77 8.64
CA THR A 145 8.95 1.82 9.02
C THR A 145 9.89 2.12 7.86
N LEU A 146 10.01 3.38 7.47
CA LEU A 146 11.08 3.86 6.59
C LEU A 146 12.13 4.57 7.45
N ASP A 147 13.38 4.14 7.33
CA ASP A 147 14.53 4.70 8.02
C ASP A 147 15.59 5.11 7.00
N VAL A 148 15.87 6.40 6.90
CA VAL A 148 16.90 6.96 6.02
C VAL A 148 18.01 7.53 6.89
N THR A 149 19.23 7.03 6.69
CA THR A 149 20.40 7.36 7.50
C THR A 149 21.60 7.73 6.63
N VAL A 150 22.53 8.45 7.24
CA VAL A 150 23.80 8.82 6.60
C VAL A 150 24.82 7.72 6.80
N GLY A 151 25.41 7.25 5.71
CA GLY A 151 26.47 6.25 5.78
C GLY A 151 27.76 6.78 6.39
N THR A 152 28.52 5.88 7.01
CA THR A 152 29.82 6.22 7.60
C THR A 152 30.97 6.04 6.61
N THR A 153 31.97 6.92 6.63
CA THR A 153 33.20 6.72 5.85
C THR A 153 33.98 5.56 6.46
N THR A 154 34.13 4.46 5.70
CA THR A 154 35.08 3.42 6.05
C THR A 154 36.50 3.97 5.85
N THR A 155 37.07 4.51 6.92
CA THR A 155 38.49 4.89 6.94
C THR A 155 39.32 3.63 6.98
N THR A 156 39.70 3.10 5.81
CA THR A 156 40.71 2.04 5.71
C THR A 156 42.05 2.64 6.12
N THR A 157 42.47 2.37 7.36
CA THR A 157 43.81 2.74 7.84
C THR A 157 44.83 1.85 7.10
N PRO A 158 45.90 2.42 6.49
CA PRO A 158 46.89 1.67 5.73
C PRO A 158 47.74 0.73 6.60
#